data_AF-A0A3S9VUW9-F1
#
_entry.id   AF-A0A3S9VUW9-F1
#
_cell.length_a   1.000
_cell.length_b   1.000
_cell.length_c   1.000
_cell.angle_alpha   90.00
_cell.angle_beta   90.00
_cell.angle_gamma   90.00
#
_symmetry.space_group_name_H-M   'P 1'
#
loop_
_entity.id
_entity.type
_entity.pdbx_description
1 polymer ?
#
loop_
_entity_poly.entity_id
_entity_poly.type
_entity_poly.pdbx_seq_one_letter_code
_entity_poly.pdbx_strand_id
1 'polypeptide(L)'
;MLDSNLFTVDAKGGDAHITFRANKDWTIRYADDRQAVFGTLDAEKGDADDHCRIVFTMHPNTSTDRRNVVFNLTAGHAAAQVTVSQEGLGIELPTEEEVRTYLMRLYNDNDGPNWRFNHNWGSNLPINRWNGVLYENGRLDLRLGELGVKGKVDLSGCRALVELHASKNEITEVDLSDCSMLEEVYLINNKISKIKVDGCLSLRKLDVGYNEIENLSVGWCTTLDVLSFEYNRLESIDLSRCVELQEIDCAVNQMKSLVIPHRQKLRSVFCYENSIKELDLSGAPYLSIISCFNNDMKNLTFDNNGRLYIFWCFGNRIGGEIPEWMDKISQFEHDARYEYPDDGSTPYIDDGSGWWYPGEPASGHHAR
;
A
#
# COMPACT_ATOMS: atom_id res chain seq x y z
N MET A 1 27.35 14.20 -17.95
CA MET A 1 26.97 13.98 -19.36
C MET A 1 25.80 13.02 -19.35
N LEU A 2 24.66 13.40 -19.94
CA LEU A 2 23.47 12.54 -20.04
C LEU A 2 23.55 11.68 -21.29
N ASP A 3 23.09 10.43 -21.19
CA ASP A 3 23.01 9.52 -22.33
C ASP A 3 21.79 9.85 -23.23
N SER A 4 20.68 10.29 -22.62
CA SER A 4 19.49 10.82 -23.28
C SER A 4 18.82 11.89 -22.42
N ASN A 5 18.14 12.83 -23.09
CA ASN A 5 17.35 13.88 -22.43
C ASN A 5 15.84 13.68 -22.62
N LEU A 6 15.43 12.68 -23.41
CA LEU A 6 14.02 12.33 -23.66
C LEU A 6 13.82 10.83 -23.45
N PHE A 7 12.85 10.50 -22.62
CA PHE A 7 12.42 9.14 -22.33
C PHE A 7 10.93 9.02 -22.62
N THR A 8 10.50 7.86 -23.08
CA THR A 8 9.08 7.55 -23.32
C THR A 8 8.68 6.35 -22.49
N VAL A 9 7.55 6.44 -21.81
CA VAL A 9 6.99 5.34 -21.01
C VAL A 9 5.58 5.03 -21.54
N ASP A 10 5.17 3.77 -21.41
CA ASP A 10 3.85 3.30 -21.79
C ASP A 10 2.73 4.04 -21.02
N ALA A 11 1.55 4.16 -21.64
CA ALA A 11 0.37 4.77 -21.02
C ALA A 11 -0.08 4.03 -19.75
N LYS A 12 0.21 2.72 -19.64
CA LYS A 12 -0.04 1.90 -18.44
C LYS A 12 1.00 2.10 -17.33
N GLY A 13 1.89 3.09 -17.46
CA GLY A 13 2.97 3.34 -16.52
C GLY A 13 4.20 2.48 -16.79
N GLY A 14 5.25 2.71 -16.01
CA GLY A 14 6.54 2.06 -16.22
C GLY A 14 7.71 2.90 -15.74
N ASP A 15 8.91 2.36 -15.92
CA ASP A 15 10.12 2.97 -15.40
C ASP A 15 10.89 3.69 -16.52
N ALA A 16 11.25 4.94 -16.28
CA ALA A 16 12.26 5.65 -17.06
C ALA A 16 13.60 5.54 -16.31
N HIS A 17 14.56 4.83 -16.93
CA HIS A 17 15.92 4.72 -16.39
C HIS A 17 16.80 5.83 -16.95
N ILE A 18 17.05 6.85 -16.13
CA ILE A 18 17.87 8.01 -16.48
C ILE A 18 19.31 7.70 -16.06
N THR A 19 20.21 7.57 -17.05
CA THR A 19 21.64 7.29 -16.84
C THR A 19 22.50 8.46 -17.26
N PHE A 20 23.54 8.75 -16.46
CA PHE A 20 24.45 9.86 -16.71
C PHE A 20 25.76 9.69 -15.95
N ARG A 21 26.75 10.50 -16.33
CA ARG A 21 28.01 10.65 -15.58
C ARG A 21 28.05 11.97 -14.84
N ALA A 22 28.48 11.96 -13.58
CA ALA A 22 28.65 13.15 -12.75
C ALA A 22 30.01 13.13 -12.04
N ASN A 23 30.79 14.20 -12.19
CA ASN A 23 32.08 14.37 -11.50
C ASN A 23 31.94 15.12 -10.15
N LYS A 24 30.71 15.39 -9.75
CA LYS A 24 30.28 16.03 -8.51
C LYS A 24 28.95 15.40 -8.10
N ASP A 25 28.66 15.45 -6.81
CA ASP A 25 27.37 15.03 -6.28
C ASP A 25 26.25 15.75 -7.02
N TRP A 26 25.18 15.02 -7.29
CA TRP A 26 24.12 15.45 -8.16
C TRP A 26 22.80 15.55 -7.41
N THR A 27 21.90 16.38 -7.95
CA THR A 27 20.50 16.44 -7.51
C THR A 27 19.59 16.47 -8.72
N ILE A 28 18.46 15.78 -8.64
CA ILE A 28 17.38 15.86 -9.62
C ILE A 28 16.13 16.37 -8.91
N ARG A 29 15.41 17.28 -9.56
CA ARG A 29 14.14 17.81 -9.04
C ARG A 29 13.16 17.95 -10.18
N TYR A 30 11.87 17.88 -9.86
CA TYR A 30 10.84 18.30 -10.80
C TYR A 30 11.07 19.76 -11.21
N ALA A 31 10.89 20.07 -12.50
CA ALA A 31 10.90 21.45 -12.97
C ALA A 31 9.66 22.22 -12.49
N ASP A 32 8.58 21.49 -12.21
CA ASP A 32 7.35 21.96 -11.57
C ASP A 32 6.90 20.91 -10.55
N ASP A 33 6.94 21.23 -9.26
CA ASP A 33 6.63 20.30 -8.16
C ASP A 33 5.22 19.70 -8.26
N ARG A 34 4.29 20.36 -8.96
CA ARG A 34 2.94 19.84 -9.21
C ARG A 34 2.94 18.56 -10.06
N GLN A 35 4.03 18.29 -10.80
CA GLN A 35 4.19 17.08 -11.61
C GLN A 35 4.56 15.84 -10.80
N ALA A 36 4.88 15.97 -9.50
CA ALA A 36 5.16 14.84 -8.62
C ALA A 36 3.98 13.87 -8.44
N VAL A 37 2.76 14.27 -8.83
CA VAL A 37 1.58 13.39 -8.84
C VAL A 37 1.59 12.38 -9.99
N PHE A 38 2.51 12.49 -10.95
CA PHE A 38 2.57 11.63 -12.13
C PHE A 38 3.53 10.46 -11.98
N GLY A 39 4.33 10.40 -10.92
CA GLY A 39 5.26 9.30 -10.67
C GLY A 39 6.20 9.60 -9.51
N THR A 40 7.11 8.67 -9.25
CA THR A 40 8.07 8.76 -8.15
C THR A 40 9.49 8.48 -8.61
N LEU A 41 10.43 9.28 -8.10
CA LEU A 41 11.87 9.07 -8.23
C LEU A 41 12.34 8.13 -7.12
N ASP A 42 13.19 7.17 -7.47
CA ASP A 42 13.86 6.32 -6.48
C ASP A 42 14.92 7.09 -5.65
N ALA A 43 15.53 8.11 -6.26
CA ALA A 43 16.49 9.01 -5.63
C ALA A 43 16.42 10.44 -6.21
N GLU A 44 16.50 11.44 -5.33
CA GLU A 44 16.56 12.87 -5.71
C GLU A 44 17.98 13.45 -5.67
N LYS A 45 18.94 12.70 -5.12
CA LYS A 45 20.35 13.07 -5.01
C LYS A 45 21.22 11.84 -4.93
N GLY A 46 22.50 12.00 -5.24
CA GLY A 46 23.49 10.95 -5.06
C GLY A 46 24.91 11.45 -5.29
N ASP A 47 25.86 10.57 -5.05
CA ASP A 47 27.29 10.88 -5.11
C ASP A 47 27.78 10.93 -6.57
N ALA A 48 28.91 11.61 -6.77
CA ALA A 48 29.62 11.60 -8.04
C ALA A 48 30.01 10.18 -8.48
N ASP A 49 29.59 9.77 -9.69
CA ASP A 49 29.95 8.49 -10.28
C ASP A 49 29.99 8.60 -11.82
N ASP A 50 30.73 7.69 -12.46
CA ASP A 50 30.74 7.51 -13.91
C ASP A 50 29.50 6.74 -14.42
N HIS A 51 28.70 6.13 -13.52
CA HIS A 51 27.52 5.33 -13.85
C HIS A 51 26.31 5.68 -12.96
N CYS A 52 26.02 6.97 -12.79
CA CYS A 52 24.83 7.40 -12.06
C CYS A 52 23.56 6.88 -12.76
N ARG A 53 22.62 6.36 -11.97
CA ARG A 53 21.31 5.89 -12.43
C ARG A 53 20.22 6.43 -11.50
N ILE A 54 19.16 6.92 -12.11
CA ILE A 54 17.92 7.31 -11.45
C ILE A 54 16.79 6.53 -12.12
N VAL A 55 15.86 6.00 -11.35
CA VAL A 55 14.63 5.40 -11.85
C VAL A 55 13.46 6.30 -11.50
N PHE A 56 12.77 6.77 -12.53
CA PHE A 56 11.47 7.43 -12.38
C PHE A 56 10.37 6.43 -12.75
N THR A 57 9.64 5.96 -11.74
CA THR A 57 8.45 5.12 -11.95
C THR A 57 7.26 6.03 -12.22
N MET A 58 6.87 6.13 -13.49
CA MET A 58 5.73 6.94 -13.92
C MET A 58 4.43 6.15 -13.74
N HIS A 59 3.46 6.77 -13.08
CA HIS A 59 2.13 6.22 -12.89
C HIS A 59 1.40 6.08 -14.23
N PRO A 60 0.34 5.28 -14.31
CA PRO A 60 -0.49 5.20 -15.51
C PRO A 60 -1.11 6.55 -15.86
N ASN A 61 -1.32 6.79 -17.15
CA ASN A 61 -2.03 7.95 -17.67
C ASN A 61 -3.37 7.49 -18.25
N THR A 62 -4.39 7.44 -17.40
CA THR A 62 -5.74 7.01 -17.78
C THR A 62 -6.53 8.07 -18.56
N SER A 63 -5.93 9.25 -18.81
CA SER A 63 -6.54 10.30 -19.64
C SER A 63 -6.37 10.05 -21.15
N THR A 64 -6.94 10.93 -21.96
CA THR A 64 -6.73 10.95 -23.42
C THR A 64 -5.46 11.68 -23.82
N ASP A 65 -4.99 12.60 -22.98
CA ASP A 65 -3.95 13.56 -23.36
C ASP A 65 -2.57 13.06 -22.98
N ARG A 66 -1.62 13.26 -23.89
CA ARG A 66 -0.20 13.06 -23.60
C ARG A 66 0.25 14.02 -22.50
N ARG A 67 1.06 13.54 -21.56
CA ARG A 67 1.72 14.35 -20.53
C ARG A 67 3.23 14.21 -20.58
N ASN A 68 3.92 15.25 -20.14
CA ASN A 68 5.37 15.27 -19.99
C ASN A 68 5.72 15.66 -18.55
N VAL A 69 6.64 14.91 -17.95
CA VAL A 69 7.29 15.27 -16.69
C VAL A 69 8.68 15.78 -17.00
N VAL A 70 9.02 16.97 -16.53
CA VAL A 70 10.33 17.58 -16.78
C VAL A 70 11.10 17.67 -15.48
N PHE A 71 12.36 17.28 -15.52
CA PHE A 71 13.27 17.32 -14.39
C PHE A 71 14.45 18.25 -14.68
N ASN A 72 14.90 18.96 -13.66
CA ASN A 72 16.16 19.68 -13.64
C ASN A 72 17.20 18.83 -12.89
N LEU A 73 18.20 18.32 -13.61
CA LEU A 73 19.35 17.61 -13.06
C LEU A 73 20.52 18.57 -12.93
N THR A 74 21.14 18.64 -11.75
CA THR A 74 22.30 19.50 -11.50
C THR A 74 23.46 18.70 -10.90
N ALA A 75 24.70 19.05 -11.27
CA ALA A 75 25.93 18.52 -10.69
C ALA A 75 27.00 19.63 -10.71
N GLY A 76 27.31 20.19 -9.53
CA GLY A 76 28.13 21.40 -9.43
C GLY A 76 27.51 22.59 -10.19
N HIS A 77 28.24 23.15 -11.17
CA HIS A 77 27.73 24.23 -12.02
C HIS A 77 27.04 23.74 -13.30
N ALA A 78 27.07 22.43 -13.58
CA ALA A 78 26.38 21.86 -14.72
C ALA A 78 24.91 21.63 -14.39
N ALA A 79 24.04 21.94 -15.35
CA ALA A 79 22.62 21.66 -15.28
C ALA A 79 22.13 21.10 -16.61
N ALA A 80 21.14 20.21 -16.56
CA ALA A 80 20.48 19.66 -17.72
C ALA A 80 19.01 19.41 -17.42
N GLN A 81 18.20 19.37 -18.48
CA GLN A 81 16.79 19.00 -18.39
C GLN A 81 16.58 17.61 -18.96
N VAL A 82 15.79 16.82 -18.24
CA VAL A 82 15.33 15.50 -18.66
C VAL A 82 13.82 15.54 -18.78
N THR A 83 13.30 15.06 -19.90
CA THR A 83 11.85 14.96 -20.13
C THR A 83 11.45 13.49 -20.21
N VAL A 84 10.43 13.11 -19.45
CA VAL A 84 9.77 11.81 -19.57
C VAL A 84 8.36 12.04 -20.12
N SER A 85 8.09 11.47 -21.29
CA SER A 85 6.83 11.60 -22.03
C SER A 85 5.97 10.35 -21.87
N GLN A 86 4.67 10.55 -21.71
CA GLN A 86 3.67 9.49 -21.62
C GLN A 86 2.45 9.82 -22.45
N GLU A 87 2.06 8.91 -23.35
CA GLU A 87 0.77 9.01 -24.03
C GLU A 87 -0.39 8.75 -23.05
N GLY A 88 -1.58 9.25 -23.36
CA GLY A 88 -2.80 8.88 -22.66
C GLY A 88 -3.30 7.51 -23.11
N LEU A 89 -3.91 6.75 -22.21
CA LEU A 89 -4.50 5.45 -22.54
C LEU A 89 -5.71 5.60 -23.47
N GLY A 90 -6.30 6.79 -23.53
CA GLY A 90 -7.45 7.06 -24.40
C GLY A 90 -8.69 6.27 -23.96
N ILE A 91 -8.91 6.14 -22.65
CA ILE A 91 -10.09 5.45 -22.12
C ILE A 91 -11.33 6.25 -22.53
N GLU A 92 -12.11 5.69 -23.45
CA GLU A 92 -13.47 6.16 -23.70
C GLU A 92 -14.34 5.80 -22.50
N LEU A 93 -15.00 6.82 -21.94
CA LEU A 93 -15.87 6.64 -20.79
C LEU A 93 -17.17 5.94 -21.24
N PRO A 94 -17.56 4.84 -20.58
CA PRO A 94 -18.70 4.07 -20.99
C PRO A 94 -20.01 4.81 -20.74
N THR A 95 -20.98 4.56 -21.61
CA THR A 95 -22.36 5.06 -21.54
C THR A 95 -23.17 4.40 -20.42
N GLU A 96 -24.30 5.01 -20.05
CA GLU A 96 -25.22 4.40 -19.06
C GLU A 96 -25.67 2.99 -19.48
N GLU A 97 -25.87 2.75 -20.78
CA GLU A 97 -26.34 1.46 -21.29
C GLU A 97 -25.28 0.36 -21.17
N GLU A 98 -24.02 0.71 -21.43
CA GLU A 98 -22.89 -0.21 -21.21
C GLU A 98 -22.75 -0.53 -19.72
N VAL A 99 -22.85 0.47 -18.84
CA VAL A 99 -22.82 0.27 -17.39
C VAL A 99 -24.00 -0.58 -16.90
N ARG A 100 -25.21 -0.32 -17.41
CA ARG A 100 -26.40 -1.12 -17.10
C ARG A 100 -26.18 -2.60 -17.42
N THR A 101 -25.49 -2.90 -18.51
CA THR A 101 -25.15 -4.29 -18.88
C THR A 101 -24.29 -4.97 -17.81
N TYR A 102 -23.26 -4.28 -17.30
CA TYR A 102 -22.45 -4.79 -16.19
C TYR A 102 -23.27 -5.03 -14.91
N LEU A 103 -24.09 -4.05 -14.55
CA LEU A 103 -24.90 -4.12 -13.33
C LEU A 103 -25.95 -5.23 -13.42
N MET A 104 -26.58 -5.45 -14.57
CA MET A 104 -27.53 -6.55 -14.75
C MET A 104 -26.86 -7.91 -14.67
N ARG A 105 -25.65 -8.07 -15.22
CA ARG A 105 -24.87 -9.31 -15.08
C ARG A 105 -24.59 -9.60 -13.60
N LEU A 106 -24.02 -8.62 -12.89
CA LEU A 106 -23.77 -8.69 -11.45
C LEU A 106 -25.04 -9.09 -10.67
N TYR A 107 -26.16 -8.41 -10.93
CA TYR A 107 -27.41 -8.68 -10.25
C TYR A 107 -27.91 -10.12 -10.47
N ASN A 108 -27.88 -10.60 -11.71
CA ASN A 108 -28.37 -11.93 -12.06
C ASN A 108 -27.46 -13.05 -11.53
N ASP A 109 -26.14 -12.84 -11.60
CA ASP A 109 -25.15 -13.86 -11.24
C ASP A 109 -24.96 -14.01 -9.72
N ASN A 110 -25.35 -13.01 -8.95
CA ASN A 110 -25.08 -12.93 -7.50
C ASN A 110 -26.33 -12.94 -6.62
N ASP A 111 -27.42 -13.58 -7.09
CA ASP A 111 -28.68 -13.75 -6.34
C ASP A 111 -29.39 -12.41 -6.02
N GLY A 112 -29.31 -11.46 -6.95
CA GLY A 112 -29.86 -10.11 -6.84
C GLY A 112 -31.31 -10.00 -6.32
N PRO A 113 -32.25 -10.83 -6.78
CA PRO A 113 -33.63 -10.81 -6.28
C PRO A 113 -33.76 -11.02 -4.77
N ASN A 114 -32.77 -11.63 -4.12
CA ASN A 114 -32.76 -11.91 -2.69
C ASN A 114 -31.87 -10.96 -1.88
N TRP A 115 -31.26 -9.95 -2.51
CA TRP A 115 -30.51 -8.94 -1.77
C TRP A 115 -31.42 -8.13 -0.83
N ARG A 116 -30.90 -7.76 0.33
CA ARG A 116 -31.64 -7.00 1.36
C ARG A 116 -32.17 -5.66 0.83
N PHE A 117 -31.40 -4.99 -0.02
CA PHE A 117 -31.76 -3.70 -0.62
C PHE A 117 -31.56 -3.75 -2.15
N ASN A 118 -32.50 -4.35 -2.86
CA ASN A 118 -32.51 -4.43 -4.33
C ASN A 118 -33.48 -3.45 -5.01
N HIS A 119 -33.87 -2.36 -4.33
CA HIS A 119 -34.81 -1.40 -4.89
C HIS A 119 -34.37 -0.92 -6.29
N ASN A 120 -35.30 -1.03 -7.25
CA ASN A 120 -35.16 -0.67 -8.67
C ASN A 120 -34.13 -1.48 -9.48
N TRP A 121 -33.37 -2.40 -8.87
CA TRP A 121 -32.52 -3.30 -9.63
C TRP A 121 -33.36 -4.15 -10.60
N GLY A 122 -32.89 -4.32 -11.83
CA GLY A 122 -33.64 -5.01 -12.88
C GLY A 122 -34.78 -4.20 -13.52
N SER A 123 -34.98 -2.94 -13.13
CA SER A 123 -36.01 -2.07 -13.70
C SER A 123 -35.51 -1.25 -14.90
N ASN A 124 -36.45 -0.69 -15.67
CA ASN A 124 -36.15 0.24 -16.77
C ASN A 124 -35.89 1.68 -16.30
N LEU A 125 -35.84 1.93 -14.98
CA LEU A 125 -35.49 3.25 -14.47
C LEU A 125 -34.00 3.54 -14.71
N PRO A 126 -33.58 4.83 -14.80
CA PRO A 126 -32.17 5.21 -14.87
C PRO A 126 -31.36 4.54 -13.76
N ILE A 127 -30.13 4.11 -14.04
CA ILE A 127 -29.34 3.30 -13.08
C ILE A 127 -29.06 4.05 -11.77
N ASN A 128 -29.01 5.39 -11.80
CA ASN A 128 -28.92 6.24 -10.60
C ASN A 128 -30.13 6.12 -9.65
N ARG A 129 -31.21 5.46 -10.07
CA ARG A 129 -32.36 5.14 -9.22
C ARG A 129 -32.20 3.79 -8.53
N TRP A 130 -31.22 2.98 -8.92
CA TRP A 130 -30.97 1.67 -8.36
C TRP A 130 -30.23 1.82 -7.04
N ASN A 131 -30.63 1.04 -6.04
CA ASN A 131 -30.04 1.14 -4.73
C ASN A 131 -28.52 0.91 -4.79
N GLY A 132 -27.73 1.85 -4.28
CA GLY A 132 -26.27 1.73 -4.22
C GLY A 132 -25.53 2.00 -5.53
N VAL A 133 -26.19 2.52 -6.56
CA VAL A 133 -25.55 2.90 -7.83
C VAL A 133 -25.47 4.42 -7.94
N LEU A 134 -24.27 4.95 -8.10
CA LEU A 134 -24.02 6.34 -8.46
C LEU A 134 -23.21 6.37 -9.76
N TYR A 135 -23.79 6.95 -10.81
CA TYR A 135 -23.17 7.08 -12.11
C TYR A 135 -23.26 8.52 -12.61
N GLU A 136 -22.12 9.18 -12.76
CA GLU A 136 -22.01 10.56 -13.21
C GLU A 136 -20.82 10.74 -14.15
N ASN A 137 -21.04 11.38 -15.30
CA ASN A 137 -20.00 11.69 -16.28
C ASN A 137 -19.12 10.48 -16.65
N GLY A 138 -19.72 9.30 -16.82
CA GLY A 138 -19.00 8.07 -17.20
C GLY A 138 -18.29 7.34 -16.06
N ARG A 139 -18.37 7.85 -14.82
CA ARG A 139 -17.79 7.27 -13.61
C ARG A 139 -18.88 6.60 -12.78
N LEU A 140 -18.58 5.43 -12.23
CA LEU A 140 -19.48 4.58 -11.46
C LEU A 140 -18.90 4.31 -10.07
N ASP A 141 -19.67 4.66 -9.05
CA ASP A 141 -19.44 4.22 -7.68
C ASP A 141 -20.52 3.21 -7.30
N LEU A 142 -20.10 2.07 -6.77
CA LEU A 142 -20.98 0.95 -6.48
C LEU A 142 -20.93 0.56 -5.01
N ARG A 143 -22.07 0.69 -4.34
CA ARG A 143 -22.27 0.37 -2.92
C ARG A 143 -23.14 -0.87 -2.78
N LEU A 144 -22.46 -2.00 -2.59
CA LEU A 144 -23.02 -3.33 -2.38
C LEU A 144 -22.85 -3.85 -0.94
N GLY A 145 -22.40 -3.03 0.00
CA GLY A 145 -22.16 -3.45 1.38
C GLY A 145 -23.42 -3.97 2.08
N GLU A 146 -23.29 -5.07 2.82
CA GLU A 146 -24.37 -5.67 3.62
C GLU A 146 -25.64 -6.05 2.82
N LEU A 147 -25.54 -6.27 1.50
CA LEU A 147 -26.67 -6.65 0.64
C LEU A 147 -26.99 -8.14 0.66
N GLY A 148 -26.04 -8.98 1.09
CA GLY A 148 -26.12 -10.44 0.96
C GLY A 148 -25.67 -10.93 -0.42
N VAL A 149 -24.77 -10.21 -1.09
CA VAL A 149 -24.15 -10.62 -2.36
C VAL A 149 -23.39 -11.92 -2.14
N LYS A 150 -23.56 -12.91 -3.03
CA LYS A 150 -22.95 -14.24 -2.87
C LYS A 150 -22.22 -14.68 -4.13
N GLY A 151 -21.28 -15.59 -3.97
CA GLY A 151 -20.59 -16.24 -5.10
C GLY A 151 -19.54 -15.33 -5.74
N LYS A 152 -19.32 -15.50 -7.05
CA LYS A 152 -18.31 -14.76 -7.81
C LYS A 152 -18.87 -13.40 -8.28
N VAL A 153 -18.26 -12.30 -7.84
CA VAL A 153 -18.52 -10.97 -8.39
C VAL A 153 -17.59 -10.73 -9.57
N ASP A 154 -18.15 -10.59 -10.77
CA ASP A 154 -17.39 -10.33 -12.00
C ASP A 154 -17.73 -8.95 -12.55
N LEU A 155 -16.81 -8.00 -12.37
CA LEU A 155 -16.87 -6.65 -12.92
C LEU A 155 -15.72 -6.39 -13.90
N SER A 156 -15.07 -7.45 -14.38
CA SER A 156 -13.92 -7.34 -15.27
C SER A 156 -14.23 -6.49 -16.51
N GLY A 157 -13.33 -5.55 -16.82
CA GLY A 157 -13.45 -4.60 -17.92
C GLY A 157 -14.40 -3.43 -17.68
N CYS A 158 -15.00 -3.31 -16.49
CA CYS A 158 -15.87 -2.18 -16.16
C CYS A 158 -15.06 -0.89 -15.97
N ARG A 159 -14.71 -0.24 -17.09
CA ARG A 159 -13.90 1.00 -17.11
C ARG A 159 -14.60 2.21 -16.47
N ALA A 160 -15.90 2.09 -16.20
CA ALA A 160 -16.65 3.09 -15.46
C ALA A 160 -16.30 3.07 -13.96
N LEU A 161 -15.97 1.90 -13.43
CA LEU A 161 -15.91 1.66 -11.99
C LEU A 161 -14.75 2.45 -11.37
N VAL A 162 -15.07 3.34 -10.44
CA VAL A 162 -14.12 4.17 -9.68
C VAL A 162 -14.05 3.68 -8.24
N GLU A 163 -15.20 3.40 -7.64
CA GLU A 163 -15.28 2.90 -6.26
C GLU A 163 -16.15 1.65 -6.16
N LEU A 164 -15.69 0.66 -5.39
CA LEU A 164 -16.46 -0.52 -5.03
C LEU A 164 -16.47 -0.71 -3.52
N HIS A 165 -17.65 -0.59 -2.92
CA HIS A 165 -17.89 -0.97 -1.52
C HIS A 165 -18.76 -2.21 -1.46
N ALA A 166 -18.19 -3.38 -1.20
CA ALA A 166 -18.93 -4.64 -1.09
C ALA A 166 -18.59 -5.46 0.17
N SER A 167 -18.22 -4.77 1.25
CA SER A 167 -17.97 -5.37 2.57
C SER A 167 -19.20 -6.06 3.17
N LYS A 168 -18.96 -7.02 4.09
CA LYS A 168 -19.99 -7.72 4.87
C LYS A 168 -21.02 -8.44 3.99
N ASN A 169 -20.54 -9.20 3.03
CA ASN A 169 -21.34 -10.05 2.14
C ASN A 169 -20.85 -11.51 2.25
N GLU A 170 -21.24 -12.35 1.29
CA GLU A 170 -20.81 -13.75 1.19
C GLU A 170 -20.08 -13.99 -0.14
N ILE A 171 -19.33 -12.99 -0.61
CA ILE A 171 -18.59 -13.06 -1.87
C ILE A 171 -17.42 -14.04 -1.71
N THR A 172 -17.27 -14.96 -2.67
CA THR A 172 -16.24 -16.01 -2.64
C THR A 172 -15.09 -15.77 -3.62
N GLU A 173 -15.38 -15.05 -4.71
CA GLU A 173 -14.41 -14.67 -5.72
C GLU A 173 -14.72 -13.28 -6.27
N VAL A 174 -13.69 -12.53 -6.63
CA VAL A 174 -13.82 -11.18 -7.20
C VAL A 174 -12.91 -11.04 -8.41
N ASP A 175 -13.46 -10.64 -9.55
CA ASP A 175 -12.68 -10.30 -10.75
C ASP A 175 -12.93 -8.83 -11.12
N LEU A 176 -11.92 -7.99 -10.88
CA LEU A 176 -11.90 -6.54 -11.18
C LEU A 176 -10.90 -6.24 -12.31
N SER A 177 -10.45 -7.26 -13.04
CA SER A 177 -9.42 -7.08 -14.05
C SER A 177 -9.82 -6.03 -15.07
N ASP A 178 -8.90 -5.18 -15.52
CA ASP A 178 -9.10 -4.10 -16.50
C ASP A 178 -10.13 -3.03 -16.11
N CYS A 179 -10.47 -2.91 -14.82
CA CYS A 179 -11.16 -1.72 -14.27
C CYS A 179 -10.15 -0.57 -14.12
N SER A 180 -9.69 -0.01 -15.24
CA SER A 180 -8.55 0.93 -15.27
C SER A 180 -8.76 2.24 -14.50
N MET A 181 -10.02 2.63 -14.27
CA MET A 181 -10.40 3.83 -13.50
C MET A 181 -10.66 3.53 -12.02
N LEU A 182 -10.54 2.28 -11.58
CA LEU A 182 -10.81 1.88 -10.21
C LEU A 182 -9.77 2.48 -9.27
N GLU A 183 -10.24 3.27 -8.32
CA GLU A 183 -9.43 4.01 -7.36
C GLU A 183 -9.49 3.37 -5.97
N GLU A 184 -10.68 2.93 -5.54
CA GLU A 184 -10.88 2.38 -4.19
C GLU A 184 -11.75 1.12 -4.17
N VAL A 185 -11.29 0.13 -3.41
CA VAL A 185 -11.97 -1.16 -3.25
C VAL A 185 -12.05 -1.53 -1.76
N TYR A 186 -13.26 -1.78 -1.29
CA TYR A 186 -13.56 -2.20 0.08
C TYR A 186 -14.35 -3.52 0.06
N LEU A 187 -13.68 -4.60 0.45
CA LEU A 187 -14.19 -5.99 0.40
C LEU A 187 -14.12 -6.68 1.77
N ILE A 188 -13.96 -5.90 2.85
CA ILE A 188 -13.83 -6.39 4.22
C ILE A 188 -14.95 -7.37 4.60
N ASN A 189 -14.62 -8.43 5.31
CA ASN A 189 -15.58 -9.36 5.93
C ASN A 189 -16.46 -10.05 4.88
N ASN A 190 -15.82 -10.87 4.05
CA ASN A 190 -16.43 -11.72 3.03
C ASN A 190 -15.87 -13.15 3.17
N LYS A 191 -15.97 -13.98 2.12
CA LYS A 191 -15.41 -15.34 2.04
C LYS A 191 -14.45 -15.45 0.84
N ILE A 192 -13.79 -14.33 0.48
CA ILE A 192 -13.03 -14.23 -0.77
C ILE A 192 -11.79 -15.12 -0.64
N SER A 193 -11.67 -16.10 -1.53
CA SER A 193 -10.47 -16.93 -1.68
C SER A 193 -9.62 -16.53 -2.90
N LYS A 194 -10.24 -15.86 -3.87
CA LYS A 194 -9.61 -15.43 -5.11
C LYS A 194 -10.03 -14.02 -5.48
N ILE A 195 -9.05 -13.16 -5.69
CA ILE A 195 -9.24 -11.79 -6.17
C ILE A 195 -8.29 -11.51 -7.34
N LYS A 196 -8.80 -10.81 -8.35
CA LYS A 196 -7.97 -10.23 -9.42
C LYS A 196 -8.17 -8.73 -9.50
N VAL A 197 -7.06 -8.01 -9.57
CA VAL A 197 -6.99 -6.56 -9.76
C VAL A 197 -6.02 -6.18 -10.89
N ASP A 198 -5.69 -7.13 -11.76
CA ASP A 198 -4.81 -6.91 -12.91
C ASP A 198 -5.37 -5.79 -13.80
N GLY A 199 -4.55 -4.79 -14.16
CA GLY A 199 -5.01 -3.67 -14.98
C GLY A 199 -5.89 -2.63 -14.25
N CYS A 200 -6.03 -2.70 -12.91
CA CYS A 200 -6.58 -1.61 -12.09
C CYS A 200 -5.56 -0.48 -11.93
N LEU A 201 -5.28 0.22 -13.03
CA LEU A 201 -4.17 1.18 -13.18
C LEU A 201 -4.25 2.39 -12.24
N SER A 202 -5.43 2.75 -11.73
CA SER A 202 -5.63 3.90 -10.86
C SER A 202 -5.80 3.53 -9.38
N LEU A 203 -5.62 2.25 -9.02
CA LEU A 203 -5.95 1.75 -7.69
C LEU A 203 -5.04 2.40 -6.65
N ARG A 204 -5.64 3.14 -5.71
CA ARG A 204 -4.97 3.78 -4.59
C ARG A 204 -5.17 2.99 -3.31
N LYS A 205 -6.41 2.52 -3.08
CA LYS A 205 -6.77 1.80 -1.88
C LYS A 205 -7.39 0.45 -2.19
N LEU A 206 -6.80 -0.60 -1.59
CA LEU A 206 -7.34 -1.95 -1.62
C LEU A 206 -7.47 -2.47 -0.20
N ASP A 207 -8.70 -2.69 0.22
CA ASP A 207 -9.01 -3.28 1.52
C ASP A 207 -9.78 -4.59 1.33
N VAL A 208 -9.10 -5.70 1.63
CA VAL A 208 -9.60 -7.08 1.53
C VAL A 208 -9.51 -7.81 2.87
N GLY A 209 -9.53 -7.06 3.98
CA GLY A 209 -9.44 -7.63 5.33
C GLY A 209 -10.55 -8.66 5.64
N TYR A 210 -10.29 -9.58 6.57
CA TYR A 210 -11.26 -10.59 7.02
C TYR A 210 -11.83 -11.42 5.85
N ASN A 211 -10.96 -12.16 5.18
CA ASN A 211 -11.29 -13.02 4.04
C ASN A 211 -10.51 -14.35 4.12
N GLU A 212 -10.47 -15.11 3.04
CA GLU A 212 -9.79 -16.41 2.94
C GLU A 212 -8.72 -16.42 1.84
N ILE A 213 -8.12 -15.25 1.57
CA ILE A 213 -7.15 -15.07 0.48
C ILE A 213 -5.83 -15.74 0.85
N GLU A 214 -5.30 -16.55 -0.06
CA GLU A 214 -3.96 -17.15 0.07
C GLU A 214 -2.93 -16.45 -0.82
N ASN A 215 -3.39 -15.85 -1.92
CA ASN A 215 -2.54 -15.19 -2.90
C ASN A 215 -3.19 -13.89 -3.38
N LEU A 216 -2.44 -12.80 -3.33
CA LEU A 216 -2.85 -11.49 -3.83
C LEU A 216 -1.75 -10.95 -4.74
N SER A 217 -2.13 -10.50 -5.94
CA SER A 217 -1.20 -9.87 -6.88
C SER A 217 -1.53 -8.38 -7.00
N VAL A 218 -0.57 -7.52 -6.63
CA VAL A 218 -0.66 -6.05 -6.75
C VAL A 218 0.49 -5.45 -7.56
N GLY A 219 1.28 -6.27 -8.26
CA GLY A 219 2.49 -5.86 -8.99
C GLY A 219 2.27 -4.81 -10.10
N TRP A 220 1.03 -4.48 -10.45
CA TRP A 220 0.71 -3.44 -11.44
C TRP A 220 0.29 -2.10 -10.80
N CYS A 221 0.01 -2.09 -9.50
CA CYS A 221 -0.62 -0.97 -8.80
C CYS A 221 0.44 0.04 -8.30
N THR A 222 1.06 0.77 -9.24
CA THR A 222 2.08 1.78 -8.88
C THR A 222 1.54 2.99 -8.12
N THR A 223 0.22 3.17 -8.09
CA THR A 223 -0.49 4.25 -7.39
C THR A 223 -1.01 3.85 -6.01
N LEU A 224 -0.81 2.59 -5.60
CA LEU A 224 -1.37 2.06 -4.36
C LEU A 224 -0.70 2.71 -3.14
N ASP A 225 -1.49 3.46 -2.36
CA ASP A 225 -1.04 4.14 -1.15
C ASP A 225 -1.49 3.44 0.14
N VAL A 226 -2.61 2.71 0.10
CA VAL A 226 -3.15 1.94 1.23
C VAL A 226 -3.48 0.52 0.80
N LEU A 227 -2.85 -0.45 1.45
CA LEU A 227 -3.10 -1.87 1.23
C LEU A 227 -3.43 -2.56 2.56
N SER A 228 -4.66 -3.01 2.73
CA SER A 228 -5.09 -3.85 3.86
C SER A 228 -5.53 -5.23 3.37
N PHE A 229 -4.94 -6.26 3.95
CA PHE A 229 -5.31 -7.65 3.78
C PHE A 229 -5.22 -8.42 5.10
N GLU A 230 -5.47 -7.73 6.22
CA GLU A 230 -5.50 -8.33 7.55
C GLU A 230 -6.49 -9.51 7.63
N TYR A 231 -6.26 -10.46 8.56
CA TYR A 231 -7.13 -11.63 8.73
C TYR A 231 -7.37 -12.41 7.43
N ASN A 232 -6.27 -12.87 6.82
CA ASN A 232 -6.27 -13.73 5.65
C ASN A 232 -5.26 -14.89 5.85
N ARG A 233 -4.82 -15.55 4.77
CA ARG A 233 -3.91 -16.72 4.79
C ARG A 233 -2.68 -16.51 3.91
N LEU A 234 -2.25 -15.27 3.70
CA LEU A 234 -1.10 -14.98 2.82
C LEU A 234 0.21 -15.41 3.48
N GLU A 235 1.06 -16.10 2.73
CA GLU A 235 2.44 -16.39 3.14
C GLU A 235 3.45 -15.35 2.64
N SER A 236 3.13 -14.65 1.55
CA SER A 236 4.00 -13.65 0.92
C SER A 236 3.19 -12.67 0.07
N ILE A 237 3.79 -11.52 -0.23
CA ILE A 237 3.25 -10.48 -1.12
C ILE A 237 4.41 -9.82 -1.86
N ASP A 238 4.24 -9.56 -3.16
CA ASP A 238 5.21 -8.77 -3.95
C ASP A 238 4.78 -7.30 -3.98
N LEU A 239 5.59 -6.45 -3.34
CA LEU A 239 5.39 -5.00 -3.24
C LEU A 239 6.41 -4.21 -4.08
N SER A 240 7.15 -4.87 -4.98
CA SER A 240 8.24 -4.26 -5.77
C SER A 240 7.80 -3.08 -6.64
N ARG A 241 6.51 -2.98 -6.95
CA ARG A 241 5.93 -1.95 -7.81
C ARG A 241 5.05 -0.95 -7.04
N CYS A 242 4.81 -1.16 -5.75
CA CYS A 242 3.99 -0.29 -4.91
C CYS A 242 4.81 0.91 -4.39
N VAL A 243 5.28 1.77 -5.31
CA VAL A 243 6.18 2.90 -5.00
C VAL A 243 5.52 4.01 -4.17
N GLU A 244 4.19 4.05 -4.13
CA GLU A 244 3.39 5.04 -3.40
C GLU A 244 2.95 4.58 -2.01
N LEU A 245 3.29 3.36 -1.59
CA LEU A 245 2.71 2.75 -0.39
C LEU A 245 3.02 3.57 0.87
N GLN A 246 1.97 4.02 1.54
CA GLN A 246 2.03 4.78 2.80
C GLN A 246 1.59 3.93 3.98
N GLU A 247 0.63 3.05 3.77
CA GLU A 247 0.07 2.20 4.81
C GLU A 247 -0.06 0.77 4.30
N ILE A 248 0.42 -0.17 5.11
CA ILE A 248 0.20 -1.59 4.91
C ILE A 248 -0.32 -2.22 6.20
N ASP A 249 -1.44 -2.92 6.07
CA ASP A 249 -1.95 -3.81 7.09
C ASP A 249 -1.98 -5.25 6.56
N CYS A 250 -1.07 -6.05 7.08
CA CYS A 250 -0.93 -7.47 6.79
C CYS A 250 -1.07 -8.32 8.06
N ALA A 251 -1.69 -7.78 9.10
CA ALA A 251 -1.85 -8.45 10.38
C ALA A 251 -2.64 -9.77 10.26
N VAL A 252 -2.39 -10.70 11.17
CA VAL A 252 -3.13 -11.98 11.24
C VAL A 252 -3.13 -12.72 9.89
N ASN A 253 -1.93 -13.04 9.42
CA ASN A 253 -1.69 -13.81 8.19
C ASN A 253 -0.68 -14.95 8.50
N GLN A 254 -0.11 -15.57 7.47
CA GLN A 254 0.88 -16.65 7.59
C GLN A 254 2.26 -16.20 7.10
N MET A 255 2.55 -14.91 7.17
CA MET A 255 3.76 -14.33 6.58
C MET A 255 4.99 -14.74 7.38
N LYS A 256 6.00 -15.26 6.68
CA LYS A 256 7.33 -15.59 7.24
C LYS A 256 8.35 -14.47 7.04
N SER A 257 8.07 -13.60 6.08
CA SER A 257 8.90 -12.45 5.72
C SER A 257 8.03 -11.36 5.14
N LEU A 258 8.34 -10.10 5.45
CA LEU A 258 7.73 -8.93 4.85
C LEU A 258 8.84 -8.06 4.29
N VAL A 259 8.84 -7.85 2.98
CA VAL A 259 9.79 -6.99 2.29
C VAL A 259 9.01 -5.83 1.69
N ILE A 260 9.33 -4.61 2.11
CA ILE A 260 8.74 -3.37 1.59
C ILE A 260 9.86 -2.60 0.89
N PRO A 261 10.07 -2.74 -0.43
CA PRO A 261 11.25 -2.18 -1.10
C PRO A 261 11.28 -0.65 -1.10
N HIS A 262 10.12 -0.02 -1.27
CA HIS A 262 9.94 1.43 -1.35
C HIS A 262 9.32 1.92 -0.06
N ARG A 263 10.07 2.69 0.74
CA ARG A 263 9.68 3.11 2.10
C ARG A 263 9.69 4.62 2.28
N GLN A 264 10.03 5.37 1.23
CA GLN A 264 10.21 6.82 1.23
C GLN A 264 8.92 7.57 1.60
N LYS A 265 7.74 6.95 1.40
CA LYS A 265 6.42 7.48 1.74
C LYS A 265 5.73 6.70 2.86
N LEU A 266 6.32 5.62 3.36
CA LEU A 266 5.73 4.71 4.35
C LEU A 266 5.54 5.43 5.70
N ARG A 267 4.33 5.32 6.25
CA ARG A 267 3.89 5.96 7.49
C ARG A 267 3.49 4.96 8.57
N SER A 268 2.88 3.86 8.14
CA SER A 268 2.25 2.89 9.05
C SER A 268 2.49 1.46 8.55
N VAL A 269 2.92 0.59 9.46
CA VAL A 269 3.07 -0.85 9.21
C VAL A 269 2.38 -1.62 10.33
N PHE A 270 1.36 -2.38 9.97
CA PHE A 270 0.71 -3.35 10.84
C PHE A 270 1.00 -4.75 10.29
N CYS A 271 1.79 -5.53 11.02
CA CYS A 271 2.19 -6.89 10.64
C CYS A 271 2.15 -7.87 11.81
N TYR A 272 1.39 -7.52 12.86
CA TYR A 272 1.25 -8.33 14.06
C TYR A 272 0.58 -9.68 13.77
N GLU A 273 0.79 -10.65 14.67
CA GLU A 273 0.23 -12.00 14.55
C GLU A 273 0.57 -12.67 13.21
N ASN A 274 1.87 -12.73 12.92
CA ASN A 274 2.44 -13.45 11.78
C ASN A 274 3.60 -14.34 12.29
N SER A 275 4.47 -14.82 11.40
CA SER A 275 5.68 -15.58 11.76
C SER A 275 6.94 -14.92 11.17
N ILE A 276 6.97 -13.59 11.13
CA ILE A 276 8.07 -12.81 10.59
C ILE A 276 9.26 -12.87 11.55
N LYS A 277 10.46 -13.16 11.02
CA LYS A 277 11.69 -13.31 11.82
C LYS A 277 12.57 -12.06 11.84
N GLU A 278 12.49 -11.28 10.78
CA GLU A 278 13.29 -10.06 10.60
C GLU A 278 12.46 -9.07 9.80
N LEU A 279 12.54 -7.80 10.18
CA LEU A 279 11.87 -6.71 9.47
C LEU A 279 12.81 -5.51 9.37
N ASP A 280 13.06 -5.06 8.14
CA ASP A 280 13.86 -3.87 7.87
C ASP A 280 12.99 -2.74 7.30
N LEU A 281 12.88 -1.67 8.09
CA LEU A 281 12.19 -0.43 7.78
C LEU A 281 13.15 0.77 7.72
N SER A 282 14.46 0.54 7.60
CA SER A 282 15.45 1.61 7.37
C SER A 282 15.13 2.40 6.10
N GLY A 283 15.39 3.70 6.07
CA GLY A 283 15.03 4.57 4.95
C GLY A 283 13.54 4.93 4.88
N ALA A 284 12.79 4.81 5.98
CA ALA A 284 11.39 5.21 6.10
C ALA A 284 11.24 6.54 6.90
N PRO A 285 11.52 7.72 6.30
CA PRO A 285 11.64 9.00 7.02
C PRO A 285 10.33 9.47 7.67
N TYR A 286 9.18 9.00 7.17
CA TYR A 286 7.85 9.39 7.65
C TYR A 286 7.17 8.34 8.53
N LEU A 287 7.87 7.26 8.88
CA LEU A 287 7.33 6.17 9.70
C LEU A 287 6.92 6.71 11.07
N SER A 288 5.67 6.43 11.43
CA SER A 288 4.99 6.99 12.60
C SER A 288 4.28 5.93 13.46
N ILE A 289 3.93 4.79 12.85
CA ILE A 289 3.30 3.64 13.50
C ILE A 289 4.02 2.36 13.09
N ILE A 290 4.43 1.57 14.08
CA ILE A 290 4.87 0.19 13.89
C ILE A 290 4.09 -0.69 14.87
N SER A 291 3.30 -1.62 14.34
CA SER A 291 2.65 -2.67 15.12
C SER A 291 3.07 -4.03 14.57
N CYS A 292 4.00 -4.67 15.26
CA CYS A 292 4.61 -5.93 14.84
C CYS A 292 4.57 -7.00 15.95
N PHE A 293 3.69 -6.83 16.93
CA PHE A 293 3.58 -7.74 18.07
C PHE A 293 3.21 -9.17 17.66
N ASN A 294 3.48 -10.16 18.52
CA ASN A 294 3.19 -11.58 18.26
C ASN A 294 3.77 -12.07 16.93
N ASN A 295 5.10 -12.01 16.80
CA ASN A 295 5.86 -12.55 15.68
C ASN A 295 7.07 -13.35 16.21
N ASP A 296 7.91 -13.87 15.32
CA ASP A 296 9.17 -14.55 15.68
C ASP A 296 10.39 -13.62 15.52
N MET A 297 10.20 -12.29 15.61
CA MET A 297 11.25 -11.34 15.23
C MET A 297 12.42 -11.39 16.20
N LYS A 298 13.64 -11.46 15.67
CA LYS A 298 14.89 -11.28 16.43
C LYS A 298 15.57 -9.95 16.11
N ASN A 299 15.31 -9.42 14.92
CA ASN A 299 15.87 -8.17 14.44
C ASN A 299 14.75 -7.31 13.86
N LEU A 300 14.69 -6.06 14.31
CA LEU A 300 13.86 -5.01 13.73
C LEU A 300 14.76 -3.79 13.53
N THR A 301 14.91 -3.33 12.29
CA THR A 301 15.71 -2.14 11.97
C THR A 301 14.81 -1.04 11.45
N PHE A 302 14.97 0.17 11.98
CA PHE A 302 14.29 1.37 11.51
C PHE A 302 15.07 2.60 11.94
N ASP A 303 14.92 3.69 11.20
CA ASP A 303 15.58 4.95 11.54
C ASP A 303 14.75 5.73 12.56
N ASN A 304 15.40 6.20 13.64
CA ASN A 304 14.77 7.17 14.52
C ASN A 304 14.64 8.52 13.82
N ASN A 305 13.46 8.79 13.28
CA ASN A 305 13.13 10.04 12.60
C ASN A 305 12.36 11.02 13.49
N GLY A 306 12.20 10.72 14.79
CA GLY A 306 11.45 11.56 15.74
C GLY A 306 9.94 11.65 15.46
N ARG A 307 9.40 10.77 14.61
CA ARG A 307 7.98 10.75 14.22
C ARG A 307 7.19 9.56 14.77
N LEU A 308 7.88 8.55 15.28
CA LEU A 308 7.26 7.35 15.84
C LEU A 308 6.49 7.73 17.11
N TYR A 309 5.19 7.43 17.13
CA TYR A 309 4.33 7.69 18.28
C TYR A 309 3.57 6.44 18.76
N ILE A 310 3.43 5.41 17.91
CA ILE A 310 3.00 4.07 18.29
C ILE A 310 4.08 3.07 17.89
N PHE A 311 4.54 2.30 18.86
CA PHE A 311 5.44 1.17 18.66
C PHE A 311 5.00 -0.01 19.54
N TRP A 312 4.34 -0.99 18.94
CA TRP A 312 3.93 -2.21 19.64
C TRP A 312 4.71 -3.40 19.08
N CYS A 313 5.58 -3.96 19.92
CA CYS A 313 6.48 -5.03 19.52
C CYS A 313 6.61 -6.18 20.51
N PHE A 314 5.76 -6.24 21.54
CA PHE A 314 5.66 -7.37 22.47
C PHE A 314 5.36 -8.70 21.75
N GLY A 315 5.52 -9.82 22.42
CA GLY A 315 5.39 -11.15 21.83
C GLY A 315 6.40 -11.40 20.69
N ASN A 316 7.62 -10.86 20.82
CA ASN A 316 8.73 -11.12 19.89
C ASN A 316 9.96 -11.60 20.66
N ARG A 317 11.12 -11.64 19.98
CA ARG A 317 12.44 -11.88 20.59
C ARG A 317 13.41 -10.75 20.25
N ILE A 318 12.87 -9.56 19.98
CA ILE A 318 13.65 -8.34 19.81
C ILE A 318 13.89 -7.71 21.17
N GLY A 319 14.94 -6.90 21.29
CA GLY A 319 15.28 -6.31 22.57
C GLY A 319 16.60 -5.57 22.54
N GLY A 320 16.85 -4.83 23.61
CA GLY A 320 17.99 -3.95 23.75
C GLY A 320 17.82 -3.00 24.94
N GLU A 321 18.88 -2.27 25.24
CA GLU A 321 18.76 -1.13 26.16
C GLU A 321 17.86 -0.06 25.54
N ILE A 322 16.82 0.38 26.26
CA ILE A 322 15.87 1.38 25.80
C ILE A 322 16.56 2.76 25.77
N PRO A 323 16.78 3.35 24.58
CA PRO A 323 17.42 4.66 24.47
C PRO A 323 16.45 5.79 24.84
N GLU A 324 16.97 6.93 25.34
CA GLU A 324 16.17 8.08 25.82
C GLU A 324 15.17 8.63 24.79
N TRP A 325 15.43 8.46 23.50
CA TRP A 325 14.51 8.97 22.48
C TRP A 325 13.21 8.16 22.41
N MET A 326 13.21 6.88 22.84
CA MET A 326 11.99 6.04 22.89
C MET A 326 11.03 6.50 23.99
N ASP A 327 11.52 7.18 25.03
CA ASP A 327 10.68 7.75 26.09
C ASP A 327 9.67 8.80 25.56
N LYS A 328 9.87 9.29 24.32
CA LYS A 328 8.97 10.23 23.64
C LYS A 328 7.87 9.54 22.82
N ILE A 329 7.93 8.23 22.66
CA ILE A 329 6.90 7.46 21.94
C ILE A 329 5.66 7.41 22.85
N SER A 330 4.53 7.90 22.34
CA SER A 330 3.30 8.00 23.13
C SER A 330 2.74 6.65 23.58
N GLN A 331 2.91 5.62 22.76
CA GLN A 331 2.46 4.26 23.02
C GLN A 331 3.58 3.30 22.66
N PHE A 332 4.27 2.77 23.68
CA PHE A 332 5.35 1.80 23.51
C PHE A 332 5.01 0.57 24.35
N GLU A 333 4.75 -0.56 23.68
CA GLU A 333 4.42 -1.84 24.30
C GLU A 333 5.43 -2.88 23.84
N HIS A 334 6.14 -3.48 24.80
CA HIS A 334 7.29 -4.33 24.54
C HIS A 334 7.42 -5.43 25.61
N ASP A 335 8.14 -6.51 25.27
CA ASP A 335 8.51 -7.53 26.25
C ASP A 335 9.67 -7.00 27.11
N ALA A 336 9.47 -6.93 28.43
CA ALA A 336 10.55 -6.60 29.36
C ALA A 336 11.54 -7.79 29.43
N ARG A 337 12.84 -7.51 29.48
CA ARG A 337 13.84 -8.56 29.67
C ARG A 337 13.88 -9.09 31.10
N TYR A 338 13.70 -8.17 32.05
CA TYR A 338 13.80 -8.45 33.47
C TYR A 338 12.43 -8.29 34.11
N GLU A 339 11.91 -9.37 34.69
CA GLU A 339 10.69 -9.32 35.50
C GLU A 339 11.06 -9.29 36.99
N TYR A 340 10.45 -8.36 37.72
CA TYR A 340 10.66 -8.18 39.15
C TYR A 340 9.41 -8.64 39.91
N PRO A 341 9.55 -9.51 40.93
CA PRO A 341 8.42 -9.94 41.74
C PRO A 341 7.72 -8.77 42.45
N ASP A 342 6.39 -8.79 42.47
CA ASP A 342 5.55 -7.78 43.15
C ASP A 342 5.86 -7.64 44.66
N ASP A 343 6.36 -8.72 45.27
CA ASP A 343 6.73 -8.76 46.68
C ASP A 343 8.13 -8.18 46.96
N GLY A 344 8.82 -7.68 45.93
CA GLY A 344 10.16 -7.12 46.00
C GLY A 344 11.24 -8.16 46.32
N SER A 345 10.91 -9.46 46.24
CA SER A 345 11.87 -10.52 46.48
C SER A 345 12.86 -10.65 45.31
N THR A 346 14.12 -10.89 45.63
CA THR A 346 15.13 -11.32 44.67
C THR A 346 15.15 -12.86 44.62
N PRO A 347 15.47 -13.49 43.47
CA PRO A 347 16.00 -12.89 42.24
C PRO A 347 14.92 -12.44 41.25
N TYR A 348 15.27 -11.48 40.40
CA TYR A 348 14.53 -11.17 39.16
C TYR A 348 14.57 -12.36 38.19
N ILE A 349 13.63 -12.41 37.25
CA ILE A 349 13.65 -13.36 36.14
C ILE A 349 14.29 -12.67 34.92
N ASP A 350 15.28 -13.30 34.28
CA ASP A 350 15.87 -12.83 33.00
C ASP A 350 15.35 -13.76 31.89
N ASP A 351 14.50 -13.23 31.03
CA ASP A 351 13.93 -13.99 29.91
C ASP A 351 14.92 -14.21 28.77
N GLY A 352 16.12 -13.62 28.85
CA GLY A 352 17.19 -13.76 27.86
C GLY A 352 16.96 -12.99 26.57
N SER A 353 15.80 -12.36 26.40
CA SER A 353 15.42 -11.44 25.33
C SER A 353 14.50 -10.35 25.90
N GLY A 354 14.16 -9.33 25.10
CA GLY A 354 13.33 -8.21 25.55
C GLY A 354 14.15 -6.96 25.86
N TRP A 355 13.44 -5.93 26.29
CA TRP A 355 13.97 -4.59 26.46
C TRP A 355 14.28 -4.30 27.92
N TRP A 356 15.28 -3.46 28.18
CA TRP A 356 15.65 -3.03 29.54
C TRP A 356 16.04 -1.56 29.57
N TYR A 357 15.74 -0.87 30.65
CA TYR A 357 16.21 0.49 30.91
C TYR A 357 17.66 0.50 31.39
N PRO A 358 18.41 1.58 31.14
CA PRO A 358 19.77 1.73 31.65
C PRO A 358 19.83 1.53 33.18
N GLY A 359 20.69 0.63 33.64
CA GLY A 359 20.85 0.29 35.06
C GLY A 359 20.12 -0.98 35.51
N GLU A 360 19.24 -1.55 34.68
CA GLU A 360 18.68 -2.88 34.92
C GLU A 360 19.72 -3.99 34.67
N PRO A 361 19.70 -5.09 35.45
CA PRO A 361 18.73 -5.42 36.49
C PRO A 361 19.04 -4.85 37.88
N ALA A 362 20.11 -4.04 38.03
CA ALA A 362 20.57 -3.55 39.32
C ALA A 362 19.62 -2.52 39.98
N SER A 363 18.83 -1.80 39.19
CA SER A 363 17.79 -0.87 39.68
C SER A 363 16.64 -1.57 40.43
N GLY A 364 16.41 -2.86 40.17
CA GLY A 364 15.33 -3.64 40.79
C GLY A 364 13.91 -3.28 40.31
N HIS A 365 13.76 -2.49 39.25
CA HIS A 365 12.49 -2.12 38.66
C HIS A 365 12.64 -1.72 37.19
N HIS A 366 11.60 -1.95 36.38
CA HIS A 366 11.57 -1.69 34.94
C HIS A 366 11.11 -0.27 34.61
N ALA A 367 11.95 0.72 34.91
CA ALA A 367 11.74 2.13 34.53
C ALA A 367 13.07 2.89 34.49
N ARG A 368 13.06 4.09 33.87
CA ARG A 368 14.17 5.06 33.92
C ARG A 368 14.06 5.98 35.14
#